data_AF-A0A850DMQ3-F1
#
_entry.id   AF-A0A850DMQ3-F1
#
_cell.length_a   1.000
_cell.length_b   1.000
_cell.length_c   1.000
_cell.angle_alpha   90.00
_cell.angle_beta   90.00
_cell.angle_gamma   90.00
#
_symmetry.space_group_name_H-M   'P 1'
#
loop_
_entity.id
_entity.type
_entity.pdbx_description
1 polymer ?
#
loop_
_entity_poly.entity_id
_entity_poly.type
_entity_poly.pdbx_seq_one_letter_code
_entity_poly.pdbx_strand_id
1 'polypeptide(L)'
;YSTEYKTFRGACENDAWVYRAELERIAACGRGLFTITDTEVVDTADGWHLLRFRCGGRQHEWPVVHGPDENIDAQELFCSAVGQLTPSDSPARWCTVSPGDPDVTGEAFFGDPTALNALGTPFGLLFEPIPPPWEPDAAEVEYLQTWLRTRQAEFAHWAATYGAGVAWDYSPESLEALGAIVLRRTPTIDTFADPANADFVEGASWYTGEAFRRVRGGRWLYRNGDPEVNLFDGYPFVEQDGYVPYSAVPYRTLRLLIKRGDPLHLRRKYDDFSE
;
A
#
# COMPACT_ATOMS: atom_id res chain seq x y z
N TYR A 1 -10.74 -19.95 4.76
CA TYR A 1 -9.31 -20.24 4.78
C TYR A 1 -8.70 -19.33 5.82
N SER A 2 -8.31 -19.90 6.95
CA SER A 2 -7.38 -19.23 7.84
C SER A 2 -6.04 -19.94 7.69
N THR A 3 -4.98 -19.17 7.75
CA THR A 3 -3.62 -19.70 7.82
C THR A 3 -2.98 -19.08 9.06
N GLU A 4 -2.14 -19.84 9.77
CA GLU A 4 -1.38 -19.27 10.88
C GLU A 4 -0.17 -18.52 10.29
N TYR A 5 0.22 -17.35 10.79
CA TYR A 5 1.39 -16.62 10.28
C TYR A 5 2.66 -17.50 10.25
N LYS A 6 2.76 -18.46 11.20
CA LYS A 6 3.88 -19.41 11.27
C LYS A 6 3.92 -20.41 10.12
N THR A 7 2.85 -20.54 9.34
CA THR A 7 2.75 -21.49 8.22
C THR A 7 3.87 -21.27 7.20
N PHE A 8 4.27 -20.02 6.97
CA PHE A 8 5.30 -19.66 6.00
C PHE A 8 6.73 -19.66 6.56
N ARG A 9 6.91 -20.03 7.84
CA ARG A 9 8.23 -20.07 8.47
C ARG A 9 9.12 -21.10 7.77
N GLY A 10 10.23 -20.65 7.19
CA GLY A 10 11.18 -21.52 6.48
C GLY A 10 10.67 -22.01 5.11
N ALA A 11 9.65 -21.37 4.53
CA ALA A 11 9.07 -21.78 3.26
C ALA A 11 10.05 -21.76 2.07
N CYS A 12 11.09 -20.91 2.11
CA CYS A 12 12.12 -20.85 1.06
C CYS A 12 13.15 -21.98 1.13
N GLU A 13 13.34 -22.60 2.28
CA GLU A 13 14.31 -23.71 2.44
C GLU A 13 13.80 -25.03 1.82
N ASN A 14 12.53 -25.08 1.40
CA ASN A 14 11.80 -26.29 1.04
C ASN A 14 11.13 -26.26 -0.36
N ASP A 15 11.82 -25.73 -1.39
CA ASP A 15 11.38 -25.82 -2.81
C ASP A 15 9.92 -25.40 -3.07
N ALA A 16 9.46 -24.30 -2.47
CA ALA A 16 8.10 -23.77 -2.64
C ALA A 16 6.94 -24.68 -2.16
N TRP A 17 7.22 -25.81 -1.51
CA TRP A 17 6.19 -26.78 -1.10
C TRP A 17 5.09 -26.15 -0.24
N VAL A 18 5.47 -25.28 0.72
CA VAL A 18 4.50 -24.59 1.60
C VAL A 18 3.50 -23.81 0.76
N TYR A 19 4.01 -22.99 -0.17
CA TYR A 19 3.17 -22.14 -1.01
C TYR A 19 2.25 -22.95 -1.91
N ARG A 20 2.75 -24.04 -2.48
CA ARG A 20 1.92 -24.97 -3.26
C ARG A 20 0.80 -25.56 -2.40
N ALA A 21 1.12 -26.05 -1.20
CA ALA A 21 0.14 -26.63 -0.29
C ALA A 21 -0.93 -25.59 0.13
N GLU A 22 -0.54 -24.35 0.41
CA GLU A 22 -1.50 -23.28 0.73
C GLU A 22 -2.39 -22.91 -0.46
N LEU A 23 -1.81 -22.76 -1.66
CA LEU A 23 -2.57 -22.48 -2.87
C LEU A 23 -3.55 -23.62 -3.21
N GLU A 24 -3.18 -24.87 -2.96
CA GLU A 24 -4.07 -26.03 -3.09
C GLU A 24 -5.23 -25.98 -2.07
N ARG A 25 -4.97 -25.59 -0.81
CA ARG A 25 -6.05 -25.39 0.19
C ARG A 25 -7.00 -24.26 -0.22
N ILE A 26 -6.46 -23.17 -0.77
CA ILE A 26 -7.24 -22.04 -1.30
C ILE A 26 -8.12 -22.52 -2.46
N ALA A 27 -7.58 -23.29 -3.40
CA ALA A 27 -8.34 -23.88 -4.51
C ALA A 27 -9.44 -24.83 -4.02
N ALA A 28 -9.15 -25.66 -3.02
CA ALA A 28 -10.14 -26.54 -2.40
C ALA A 28 -11.27 -25.74 -1.74
N CYS A 29 -10.95 -24.64 -1.06
CA CYS A 29 -11.95 -23.70 -0.51
C CYS A 29 -12.82 -23.08 -1.60
N GLY A 30 -12.25 -22.80 -2.77
CA GLY A 30 -12.93 -22.28 -3.96
C GLY A 30 -13.95 -23.25 -4.59
N ARG A 31 -14.08 -24.48 -4.09
CA ARG A 31 -15.08 -25.49 -4.53
C ARG A 31 -15.08 -25.73 -6.06
N GLY A 32 -13.90 -25.70 -6.67
CA GLY A 32 -13.71 -25.94 -8.11
C GLY A 32 -13.94 -24.73 -9.01
N LEU A 33 -14.15 -23.53 -8.46
CA LEU A 33 -14.30 -22.29 -9.24
C LEU A 33 -13.02 -21.88 -9.97
N PHE A 34 -11.87 -22.32 -9.46
CA PHE A 34 -10.57 -22.10 -10.08
C PHE A 34 -9.65 -23.28 -9.73
N THR A 35 -8.61 -23.44 -10.54
CA THR A 35 -7.54 -24.43 -10.33
C THR A 35 -6.21 -23.71 -10.25
N ILE A 36 -5.31 -24.22 -9.42
CA ILE A 36 -3.94 -23.72 -9.32
C ILE A 36 -3.00 -24.74 -9.96
N THR A 37 -2.13 -24.29 -10.85
CA THR A 37 -1.09 -25.11 -11.50
C THR A 37 0.24 -24.35 -11.55
N ASP A 38 1.30 -25.06 -11.91
CA ASP A 38 2.62 -24.49 -12.25
C ASP A 38 3.20 -23.57 -11.15
N THR A 39 3.07 -24.00 -9.89
CA THR A 39 3.57 -23.25 -8.74
C THR A 39 5.08 -23.42 -8.55
N GLU A 40 5.80 -22.31 -8.57
CA GLU A 40 7.23 -22.21 -8.36
C GLU A 40 7.60 -20.94 -7.58
N VAL A 41 8.74 -20.97 -6.88
CA VAL A 41 9.37 -19.77 -6.33
C VAL A 41 10.59 -19.43 -7.19
N VAL A 42 10.71 -18.18 -7.60
CA VAL A 42 11.73 -17.72 -8.55
C VAL A 42 12.52 -16.56 -7.96
N ASP A 43 13.85 -16.68 -7.96
CA ASP A 43 14.72 -15.60 -7.53
C ASP A 43 14.67 -14.42 -8.51
N THR A 44 14.58 -13.21 -7.98
CA THR A 44 14.67 -11.96 -8.74
C THR A 44 16.11 -11.47 -8.78
N ALA A 45 16.44 -10.63 -9.77
CA ALA A 45 17.77 -10.05 -9.91
C ALA A 45 18.22 -9.22 -8.69
N ASP A 46 17.24 -8.74 -7.92
CA ASP A 46 17.44 -7.90 -6.74
C ASP A 46 17.52 -8.71 -5.43
N GLY A 47 17.57 -10.05 -5.51
CA GLY A 47 17.72 -10.94 -4.36
C GLY A 47 16.41 -11.29 -3.61
N TRP A 48 15.26 -11.03 -4.22
CA TRP A 48 13.94 -11.39 -3.69
C TRP A 48 13.41 -12.70 -4.30
N HIS A 49 12.30 -13.23 -3.79
CA HIS A 49 11.76 -14.53 -4.21
C HIS A 49 10.31 -14.43 -4.67
N LEU A 50 9.98 -14.56 -5.96
CA LEU A 50 8.63 -14.54 -6.57
C LEU A 50 7.89 -15.86 -6.49
N LEU A 51 6.69 -15.88 -5.91
CA LEU A 51 5.77 -16.99 -6.07
C LEU A 51 5.02 -16.83 -7.40
N ARG A 52 5.36 -17.66 -8.38
CA ARG A 52 4.65 -17.73 -9.66
C ARG A 52 3.74 -18.95 -9.69
N PHE A 53 2.54 -18.77 -10.21
CA PHE A 53 1.58 -19.86 -10.42
C PHE A 53 0.56 -19.47 -11.48
N ARG A 54 -0.20 -20.45 -11.97
CA ARG A 54 -1.38 -20.21 -12.81
C ARG A 54 -2.66 -20.43 -12.02
N CYS A 55 -3.60 -19.51 -12.13
CA CYS A 55 -4.96 -19.65 -11.61
C CYS A 55 -5.95 -19.60 -12.76
N GLY A 56 -6.71 -20.69 -12.98
CA GLY A 56 -7.69 -20.75 -14.08
C GLY A 56 -7.06 -20.50 -15.46
N GLY A 57 -5.78 -20.86 -15.62
CA GLY A 57 -5.01 -20.60 -16.85
C GLY A 57 -4.42 -19.20 -16.98
N ARG A 58 -4.67 -18.26 -16.06
CA ARG A 58 -3.99 -16.95 -16.01
C ARG A 58 -2.74 -17.04 -15.13
N GLN A 59 -1.62 -16.43 -15.55
CA GLN A 59 -0.41 -16.34 -14.73
C GLN A 59 -0.59 -15.28 -13.64
N HIS A 60 -0.16 -15.61 -12.42
CA HIS A 60 -0.10 -14.74 -11.26
C HIS A 60 1.32 -14.76 -10.71
N GLU A 61 1.77 -13.60 -10.23
CA GLU A 61 3.07 -13.42 -9.61
C GLU A 61 2.85 -12.66 -8.31
N TRP A 62 3.17 -13.30 -7.19
CA TRP A 62 2.91 -12.79 -5.86
C TRP A 62 4.20 -12.58 -5.08
N PRO A 63 4.35 -11.41 -4.44
CA PRO A 63 5.58 -11.14 -3.76
C PRO A 63 5.76 -11.90 -2.43
N VAL A 64 6.62 -12.93 -2.32
CA VAL A 64 6.94 -13.61 -1.04
C VAL A 64 8.27 -13.17 -0.38
N VAL A 65 8.17 -12.70 0.88
CA VAL A 65 9.29 -12.18 1.68
C VAL A 65 9.67 -13.22 2.75
N HIS A 66 10.96 -13.29 3.12
CA HIS A 66 11.53 -14.39 3.90
C HIS A 66 12.50 -13.90 4.98
N GLY A 67 12.05 -13.93 6.24
CA GLY A 67 12.84 -13.47 7.36
C GLY A 67 12.19 -13.81 8.70
N PRO A 68 12.93 -13.68 9.82
CA PRO A 68 12.42 -13.99 11.17
C PRO A 68 11.19 -13.16 11.54
N ASP A 69 11.08 -11.93 11.04
CA ASP A 69 9.97 -11.00 11.30
C ASP A 69 8.97 -10.88 10.12
N GLU A 70 9.26 -11.49 8.96
CA GLU A 70 8.54 -11.27 7.68
C GLU A 70 7.43 -12.30 7.41
N ASN A 71 7.14 -13.16 8.39
CA ASN A 71 6.09 -14.19 8.30
C ASN A 71 4.67 -13.58 8.30
N ILE A 72 4.52 -12.39 8.87
CA ILE A 72 3.26 -11.63 8.88
C ILE A 72 2.97 -11.10 7.46
N ASP A 73 4.00 -10.64 6.74
CA ASP A 73 3.86 -10.08 5.39
C ASP A 73 3.40 -11.15 4.38
N ALA A 74 3.90 -12.38 4.50
CA ALA A 74 3.46 -13.49 3.65
C ALA A 74 1.99 -13.88 3.90
N GLN A 75 1.53 -13.86 5.16
CA GLN A 75 0.12 -14.10 5.46
C GLN A 75 -0.77 -12.96 4.95
N GLU A 76 -0.38 -11.71 5.20
CA GLU A 76 -1.12 -10.53 4.75
C GLU A 76 -1.23 -10.48 3.22
N LEU A 77 -0.15 -10.82 2.51
CA LEU A 77 -0.16 -10.98 1.07
C LEU A 77 -1.20 -12.00 0.61
N PHE A 78 -1.19 -13.20 1.20
CA PHE A 78 -2.15 -14.24 0.82
C PHE A 78 -3.58 -13.80 1.12
N CYS A 79 -3.84 -13.21 2.28
CA CYS A 79 -5.18 -12.75 2.64
C CYS A 79 -5.68 -11.62 1.73
N SER A 80 -4.83 -10.65 1.38
CA SER A 80 -5.22 -9.56 0.49
C SER A 80 -5.30 -9.97 -0.99
N ALA A 81 -4.45 -10.88 -1.44
CA ALA A 81 -4.36 -11.26 -2.85
C ALA A 81 -5.34 -12.36 -3.27
N VAL A 82 -5.86 -13.20 -2.35
CA VAL A 82 -6.80 -14.28 -2.72
C VAL A 82 -8.08 -13.77 -3.38
N GLY A 83 -8.49 -12.54 -3.12
CA GLY A 83 -9.60 -11.88 -3.82
C GLY A 83 -9.44 -11.91 -5.35
N GLN A 84 -8.20 -11.87 -5.85
CA GLN A 84 -7.86 -11.89 -7.29
C GLN A 84 -8.11 -13.24 -7.97
N LEU A 85 -8.23 -14.32 -7.20
CA LEU A 85 -8.31 -15.68 -7.73
C LEU A 85 -9.73 -16.08 -8.13
N THR A 86 -10.74 -15.34 -7.66
CA THR A 86 -12.13 -15.70 -7.90
C THR A 86 -12.63 -15.07 -9.19
N PRO A 87 -13.29 -15.82 -10.10
CA PRO A 87 -13.93 -15.26 -11.27
C PRO A 87 -14.93 -14.14 -10.91
N SER A 88 -14.91 -13.04 -11.66
CA SER A 88 -15.71 -11.85 -11.39
C SER A 88 -17.23 -12.08 -11.47
N ASP A 89 -17.66 -13.11 -12.19
CA ASP A 89 -19.06 -13.51 -12.40
C ASP A 89 -19.57 -14.52 -11.36
N SER A 90 -18.70 -15.06 -10.50
CA SER A 90 -19.13 -15.94 -9.41
C SER A 90 -19.99 -15.15 -8.39
N PRO A 91 -20.95 -15.77 -7.68
CA PRO A 91 -21.59 -15.16 -6.51
C PRO A 91 -20.75 -15.32 -5.23
N ALA A 92 -19.85 -16.31 -5.16
CA ALA A 92 -18.98 -16.53 -4.01
C ALA A 92 -17.73 -15.64 -4.10
N ARG A 93 -17.26 -15.12 -2.96
CA ARG A 93 -16.07 -14.26 -2.84
C ARG A 93 -15.22 -14.70 -1.67
N TRP A 94 -13.94 -14.34 -1.72
CA TRP A 94 -13.13 -14.22 -0.51
C TRP A 94 -13.57 -12.97 0.24
N CYS A 95 -13.75 -13.07 1.55
CA CYS A 95 -14.18 -11.99 2.42
C CYS A 95 -13.23 -11.85 3.63
N THR A 96 -12.99 -10.62 4.07
CA THR A 96 -12.48 -10.35 5.42
C THR A 96 -13.63 -10.39 6.43
N VAL A 97 -13.30 -10.44 7.73
CA VAL A 97 -14.29 -10.40 8.82
C VAL A 97 -14.08 -9.15 9.69
N SER A 98 -15.17 -8.53 10.13
CA SER A 98 -15.18 -7.38 11.03
C SER A 98 -16.14 -7.63 12.21
N PRO A 99 -15.75 -7.30 13.47
CA PRO A 99 -14.41 -6.88 13.86
C PRO A 99 -13.40 -8.02 13.69
N GLY A 100 -12.19 -7.69 13.24
CA GLY A 100 -11.09 -8.65 13.17
C GLY A 100 -10.53 -8.97 14.56
N ASP A 101 -9.92 -10.15 14.70
CA ASP A 101 -9.12 -10.49 15.88
C ASP A 101 -7.80 -9.68 15.85
N PRO A 102 -7.51 -8.84 16.86
CA PRO A 102 -6.29 -8.05 16.89
C PRO A 102 -5.01 -8.90 17.01
N ASP A 103 -5.13 -10.14 17.48
CA ASP A 103 -4.01 -11.08 17.66
C ASP A 103 -3.81 -12.00 16.44
N VAL A 104 -4.73 -11.97 15.46
CA VAL A 104 -4.66 -12.77 14.23
C VAL A 104 -4.72 -11.85 13.01
N THR A 105 -3.55 -11.50 12.49
CA THR A 105 -3.43 -10.68 11.28
C THR A 105 -3.78 -11.51 10.04
N GLY A 106 -5.03 -11.46 9.59
CA GLY A 106 -5.45 -11.89 8.26
C GLY A 106 -6.21 -13.22 8.22
N GLU A 107 -7.53 -13.15 8.13
CA GLU A 107 -8.41 -14.28 7.82
C GLU A 107 -9.18 -14.00 6.53
N ALA A 108 -9.28 -15.00 5.65
CA ALA A 108 -10.03 -14.90 4.41
C ALA A 108 -11.10 -16.00 4.34
N PHE A 109 -12.37 -15.62 4.27
CA PHE A 109 -13.50 -16.53 4.25
C PHE A 109 -14.04 -16.65 2.84
N PHE A 110 -14.17 -17.88 2.32
CA PHE A 110 -14.74 -18.08 1.00
C PHE A 110 -16.23 -18.44 1.10
N GLY A 111 -17.08 -17.66 0.47
CA GLY A 111 -18.52 -17.94 0.44
C GLY A 111 -19.32 -16.85 -0.27
N ASP A 112 -20.62 -17.08 -0.39
CA ASP A 112 -21.55 -16.02 -0.78
C ASP A 112 -21.62 -14.98 0.36
N PRO A 113 -21.30 -13.68 0.11
CA PRO A 113 -21.26 -12.67 1.16
C PRO A 113 -22.60 -12.50 1.89
N THR A 114 -23.74 -12.68 1.22
CA THR A 114 -25.06 -12.60 1.84
C THR A 114 -25.26 -13.75 2.82
N ALA A 115 -24.92 -14.97 2.41
CA ALA A 115 -25.00 -16.15 3.27
C ALA A 115 -24.04 -16.06 4.46
N LEU A 116 -22.80 -15.60 4.24
CA LEU A 116 -21.83 -15.39 5.31
C LEU A 116 -22.32 -14.35 6.32
N ASN A 117 -22.84 -13.22 5.87
CA ASN A 117 -23.39 -12.18 6.75
C ASN A 117 -24.64 -12.66 7.50
N ALA A 118 -25.51 -13.47 6.88
CA ALA A 118 -26.65 -14.07 7.57
C ALA A 118 -26.20 -15.00 8.73
N LEU A 119 -25.07 -15.70 8.57
CA LEU A 119 -24.47 -16.53 9.63
C LEU A 119 -23.71 -15.69 10.68
N GLY A 120 -23.05 -14.61 10.27
CA GLY A 120 -22.21 -13.76 11.14
C GLY A 120 -23.00 -12.78 12.00
N THR A 121 -24.11 -12.26 11.50
CA THR A 121 -24.92 -11.21 12.16
C THR A 121 -25.29 -11.54 13.62
N PRO A 122 -25.74 -12.77 13.96
CA PRO A 122 -26.04 -13.14 15.35
C PRO A 122 -24.85 -13.02 16.32
N PHE A 123 -23.63 -13.05 15.79
CA PHE A 123 -22.38 -12.94 16.55
C PHE A 123 -21.74 -11.55 16.44
N GLY A 124 -22.39 -10.59 15.77
CA GLY A 124 -21.83 -9.28 15.51
C GLY A 124 -20.68 -9.29 14.50
N LEU A 125 -20.61 -10.31 13.64
CA LEU A 125 -19.60 -10.44 12.59
C LEU A 125 -20.17 -10.00 11.24
N LEU A 126 -19.39 -9.21 10.51
CA LEU A 126 -19.64 -8.81 9.13
C LEU A 126 -18.55 -9.38 8.23
N PHE A 127 -18.96 -9.96 7.11
CA PHE A 127 -18.07 -10.51 6.09
C PHE A 127 -18.12 -9.61 4.85
N GLU A 128 -16.99 -9.00 4.54
CA GLU A 128 -16.86 -8.04 3.44
C GLU A 128 -15.99 -8.62 2.33
N PRO A 129 -16.44 -8.66 1.07
CA PRO A 129 -15.61 -9.14 -0.03
C PRO A 129 -14.26 -8.43 -0.07
N ILE A 130 -13.18 -9.20 -0.17
CA ILE A 130 -11.84 -8.69 -0.41
C ILE A 130 -11.87 -8.07 -1.80
N PRO A 131 -11.73 -6.73 -1.92
CA PRO A 131 -11.79 -6.10 -3.22
C PRO A 131 -10.63 -6.60 -4.07
N PRO A 132 -10.77 -6.61 -5.42
CA PRO A 132 -9.59 -6.75 -6.27
C PRO A 132 -8.59 -5.63 -5.94
N PRO A 133 -7.30 -5.80 -6.30
CA PRO A 133 -6.33 -4.72 -6.28
C PRO A 133 -6.96 -3.49 -6.91
N TRP A 134 -6.94 -2.39 -6.17
CA TRP A 134 -7.52 -1.15 -6.68
C TRP A 134 -6.75 -0.72 -7.93
N GLU A 135 -7.47 -0.50 -9.02
CA GLU A 135 -6.96 0.13 -10.23
C GLU A 135 -7.59 1.51 -10.36
N PRO A 136 -6.80 2.56 -10.64
CA PRO A 136 -7.33 3.91 -10.76
C PRO A 136 -8.23 4.01 -11.98
N ASP A 137 -9.37 4.67 -11.83
CA ASP A 137 -10.25 4.97 -12.97
C ASP A 137 -9.69 6.11 -13.84
N ALA A 138 -10.33 6.36 -15.00
CA ALA A 138 -9.87 7.37 -15.93
C ALA A 138 -9.86 8.80 -15.35
N ALA A 139 -10.81 9.12 -14.46
CA ALA A 139 -10.90 10.43 -13.83
C ALA A 139 -9.81 10.60 -12.76
N GLU A 140 -9.52 9.55 -11.99
CA GLU A 140 -8.42 9.52 -11.03
C GLU A 140 -7.06 9.69 -11.73
N VAL A 141 -6.87 9.01 -12.87
CA VAL A 141 -5.67 9.17 -13.70
C VAL A 141 -5.56 10.60 -14.25
N GLU A 142 -6.63 11.16 -14.80
CA GLU A 142 -6.62 12.54 -15.35
C GLU A 142 -6.33 13.59 -14.28
N TYR A 143 -6.97 13.46 -13.11
CA TYR A 143 -6.73 14.32 -11.95
C TYR A 143 -5.26 14.28 -11.56
N LEU A 144 -4.71 13.09 -11.35
CA LEU A 144 -3.32 12.93 -10.93
C LEU A 144 -2.34 13.49 -11.95
N GLN A 145 -2.55 13.22 -13.24
CA GLN A 145 -1.68 13.74 -14.30
C GLN A 145 -1.72 15.26 -14.40
N THR A 146 -2.90 15.85 -14.20
CA THR A 146 -3.06 17.32 -14.15
C THR A 146 -2.33 17.89 -12.94
N TRP A 147 -2.54 17.30 -11.76
CA TRP A 147 -1.88 17.73 -10.53
C TRP A 147 -0.36 17.66 -10.63
N LEU A 148 0.20 16.54 -11.11
CA LEU A 148 1.63 16.35 -11.30
C LEU A 148 2.22 17.38 -12.27
N ARG A 149 1.56 17.61 -13.42
CA ARG A 149 2.02 18.57 -14.42
C ARG A 149 2.04 19.99 -13.86
N THR A 150 1.00 20.38 -13.14
CA THR A 150 0.91 21.70 -12.50
C THR A 150 2.02 21.86 -11.46
N ARG A 151 2.16 20.90 -10.53
CA ARG A 151 3.20 20.99 -9.49
C ARG A 151 4.61 21.02 -10.07
N GLN A 152 4.89 20.22 -11.10
CA GLN A 152 6.18 20.23 -11.77
C GLN A 152 6.47 21.56 -12.46
N ALA A 153 5.49 22.16 -13.15
CA ALA A 153 5.64 23.44 -13.84
C ALA A 153 5.83 24.61 -12.87
N GLU A 154 5.15 24.58 -11.72
CA GLU A 154 5.15 25.66 -10.73
C GLU A 154 6.26 25.53 -9.68
N PHE A 155 6.97 24.38 -9.63
CA PHE A 155 7.92 24.09 -8.56
C PHE A 155 9.02 25.15 -8.42
N ALA A 156 9.56 25.67 -9.52
CA ALA A 156 10.58 26.70 -9.47
C ALA A 156 10.09 27.98 -8.77
N HIS A 157 8.82 28.36 -9.00
CA HIS A 157 8.20 29.49 -8.33
C HIS A 157 7.93 29.17 -6.85
N TRP A 158 7.38 27.99 -6.56
CA TRP A 158 7.13 27.51 -5.20
C TRP A 158 8.42 27.53 -4.35
N ALA A 159 9.52 27.00 -4.90
CA ALA A 159 10.83 26.93 -4.26
C ALA A 159 11.38 28.33 -3.94
N ALA A 160 11.26 29.28 -4.88
CA ALA A 160 11.68 30.66 -4.67
C ALA A 160 10.83 31.37 -3.60
N THR A 161 9.54 31.07 -3.53
CA THR A 161 8.61 31.71 -2.58
C THR A 161 8.75 31.17 -1.16
N TYR A 162 8.92 29.86 -0.98
CA TYR A 162 8.81 29.22 0.34
C TYR A 162 10.13 28.72 0.94
N GLY A 163 11.17 28.51 0.14
CA GLY A 163 12.48 28.12 0.65
C GLY A 163 13.62 28.66 -0.19
N ALA A 164 13.60 29.97 -0.43
CA ALA A 164 14.74 30.69 -0.97
C ALA A 164 16.01 30.35 -0.16
N GLY A 165 17.08 29.95 -0.86
CA GLY A 165 18.36 29.59 -0.24
C GLY A 165 18.49 28.11 0.15
N VAL A 166 17.45 27.29 -0.02
CA VAL A 166 17.56 25.83 0.09
C VAL A 166 17.99 25.24 -1.25
N ALA A 167 18.94 24.29 -1.21
CA ALA A 167 19.25 23.45 -2.35
C ALA A 167 18.17 22.36 -2.48
N TRP A 168 17.26 22.53 -3.44
CA TRP A 168 16.14 21.61 -3.68
C TRP A 168 16.56 20.50 -4.66
N ASP A 169 17.29 19.51 -4.16
CA ASP A 169 17.90 18.42 -4.92
C ASP A 169 17.38 17.02 -4.55
N TYR A 170 16.29 16.96 -3.79
CA TYR A 170 15.67 15.75 -3.26
C TYR A 170 16.55 14.93 -2.30
N SER A 171 17.61 15.54 -1.75
CA SER A 171 18.47 14.94 -0.72
C SER A 171 17.77 14.84 0.66
N PRO A 172 18.27 13.98 1.56
CA PRO A 172 17.89 13.99 2.97
C PRO A 172 17.99 15.37 3.62
N GLU A 173 19.04 16.13 3.30
CA GLU A 173 19.26 17.49 3.81
C GLU A 173 18.18 18.48 3.34
N SER A 174 17.75 18.36 2.08
CA SER A 174 16.65 19.17 1.55
C SER A 174 15.30 18.83 2.22
N LEU A 175 15.09 17.57 2.63
CA LEU A 175 13.90 17.14 3.36
C LEU A 175 13.90 17.62 4.82
N GLU A 176 15.05 17.64 5.47
CA GLU A 176 15.22 18.28 6.78
C GLU A 176 14.91 19.78 6.71
N ALA A 177 15.43 20.47 5.69
CA ALA A 177 15.12 21.88 5.45
C ALA A 177 13.61 22.10 5.22
N LEU A 178 12.97 21.24 4.42
CA LEU A 178 11.51 21.26 4.20
C LEU A 178 10.76 21.08 5.52
N GLY A 179 11.15 20.10 6.34
CA GLY A 179 10.52 19.83 7.62
C GLY A 179 10.56 21.05 8.55
N ALA A 180 11.69 21.73 8.63
CA ALA A 180 11.83 22.98 9.39
C ALA A 180 10.96 24.12 8.83
N ILE A 181 10.82 24.24 7.50
CA ILE A 181 9.96 25.24 6.87
C ILE A 181 8.48 24.97 7.19
N VAL A 182 8.04 23.71 7.11
CA VAL A 182 6.67 23.29 7.40
C VAL A 182 6.30 23.60 8.85
N LEU A 183 7.14 23.24 9.82
CA LEU A 183 6.89 23.56 11.24
C LEU A 183 6.82 25.07 11.49
N ARG A 184 7.62 25.87 10.78
CA ARG A 184 7.61 27.33 10.94
C ARG A 184 6.38 27.98 10.33
N ARG A 185 5.92 27.52 9.16
CA ARG A 185 4.85 28.16 8.40
C ARG A 185 3.46 27.67 8.79
N THR A 186 3.34 26.39 9.09
CA THR A 186 2.10 25.72 9.49
C THR A 186 2.34 24.98 10.82
N PRO A 187 2.52 25.70 11.95
CA PRO A 187 2.90 25.10 13.23
C PRO A 187 1.80 24.22 13.84
N THR A 188 0.56 24.36 13.38
CA THR A 188 -0.58 23.56 13.84
C THR A 188 -1.29 22.88 12.68
N ILE A 189 -2.04 21.80 13.00
CA ILE A 189 -2.85 21.09 12.01
C ILE A 189 -3.91 22.01 11.40
N ASP A 190 -4.45 22.94 12.17
CA ASP A 190 -5.43 23.91 11.65
C ASP A 190 -4.78 24.85 10.62
N THR A 191 -3.58 25.39 10.91
CA THR A 191 -2.86 26.21 9.93
C THR A 191 -2.43 25.42 8.70
N PHE A 192 -2.15 24.13 8.85
CA PHE A 192 -1.82 23.23 7.74
C PHE A 192 -3.03 22.90 6.85
N ALA A 193 -4.23 22.82 7.45
CA ALA A 193 -5.47 22.57 6.73
C ALA A 193 -6.15 23.85 6.20
N ASP A 194 -5.65 25.03 6.58
CA ASP A 194 -6.17 26.32 6.12
C ASP A 194 -6.01 26.44 4.59
N PRO A 195 -7.09 26.72 3.83
CA PRO A 195 -7.03 26.95 2.39
C PRO A 195 -6.03 28.03 1.96
N ALA A 196 -5.73 29.01 2.82
CA ALA A 196 -4.71 30.03 2.56
C ALA A 196 -3.29 29.45 2.43
N ASN A 197 -3.05 28.25 2.96
CA ASN A 197 -1.77 27.53 2.86
C ASN A 197 -1.80 26.39 1.84
N ALA A 198 -2.88 26.20 1.08
CA ALA A 198 -3.05 25.08 0.16
C ALA A 198 -1.87 24.98 -0.84
N ASP A 199 -1.49 26.07 -1.50
CA ASP A 199 -0.38 26.07 -2.47
C ASP A 199 0.96 25.66 -1.83
N PHE A 200 1.25 26.17 -0.62
CA PHE A 200 2.44 25.76 0.12
C PHE A 200 2.42 24.25 0.43
N VAL A 201 1.30 23.75 0.96
CA VAL A 201 1.14 22.37 1.40
C VAL A 201 1.15 21.39 0.22
N GLU A 202 0.52 21.74 -0.90
CA GLU A 202 0.53 20.92 -2.11
C GLU A 202 1.92 20.80 -2.71
N GLY A 203 2.67 21.91 -2.81
CA GLY A 203 4.05 21.85 -3.30
C GLY A 203 5.00 21.11 -2.35
N ALA A 204 4.82 21.27 -1.03
CA ALA A 204 5.57 20.49 -0.03
C ALA A 204 5.25 18.98 -0.14
N SER A 205 3.99 18.63 -0.36
CA SER A 205 3.55 17.24 -0.55
C SER A 205 4.14 16.64 -1.82
N TRP A 206 4.09 17.38 -2.92
CA TRP A 206 4.71 16.99 -4.19
C TRP A 206 6.22 16.78 -4.06
N TYR A 207 6.94 17.72 -3.45
CA TYR A 207 8.40 17.61 -3.28
C TYR A 207 8.79 16.41 -2.42
N THR A 208 8.08 16.21 -1.31
CA THR A 208 8.29 15.07 -0.40
C THR A 208 8.07 13.75 -1.12
N GLY A 209 6.98 13.63 -1.89
CA GLY A 209 6.71 12.43 -2.68
C GLY A 209 7.72 12.22 -3.80
N GLU A 210 8.17 13.27 -4.51
CA GLU A 210 9.23 13.13 -5.52
C GLU A 210 10.54 12.67 -4.90
N ALA A 211 10.88 13.15 -3.70
CA ALA A 211 12.06 12.67 -2.99
C ALA A 211 11.95 11.18 -2.65
N PHE A 212 10.81 10.74 -2.10
CA PHE A 212 10.57 9.34 -1.81
C PHE A 212 10.59 8.48 -3.10
N ARG A 213 9.88 8.88 -4.15
CA ARG A 213 9.83 8.17 -5.44
C ARG A 213 11.20 8.02 -6.09
N ARG A 214 12.17 8.90 -5.81
CA ARG A 214 13.50 8.85 -6.41
C ARG A 214 14.45 7.88 -5.74
N VAL A 215 14.16 7.42 -4.52
CA VAL A 215 15.04 6.52 -3.77
C VAL A 215 15.21 5.18 -4.48
N ARG A 216 14.09 4.56 -4.88
CA ARG A 216 14.07 3.24 -5.54
C ARG A 216 13.33 3.23 -6.88
N GLY A 217 12.86 4.38 -7.32
CA GLY A 217 11.80 4.43 -8.32
C GLY A 217 10.43 4.37 -7.66
N GLY A 218 9.41 4.16 -8.47
CA GLY A 218 8.03 4.16 -8.04
C GLY A 218 7.14 5.04 -8.90
N ARG A 219 5.87 4.97 -8.58
CA ARG A 219 4.80 5.68 -9.28
C ARG A 219 3.97 6.49 -8.30
N TRP A 220 3.44 7.58 -8.82
CA TRP A 220 2.37 8.31 -8.16
C TRP A 220 1.04 7.63 -8.44
N LEU A 221 0.18 7.61 -7.43
CA LEU A 221 -1.18 7.10 -7.48
C LEU A 221 -2.10 8.12 -6.79
N TYR A 222 -3.38 8.06 -7.14
CA TYR A 222 -4.43 8.85 -6.51
C TYR A 222 -5.70 8.05 -6.50
N ARG A 223 -6.35 7.97 -5.34
CA ARG A 223 -7.67 7.38 -5.18
C ARG A 223 -8.64 8.42 -4.67
N ASN A 224 -9.77 8.56 -5.36
CA ASN A 224 -10.86 9.39 -4.91
C ASN A 224 -11.60 8.69 -3.76
N GLY A 225 -11.93 9.43 -2.72
CA GLY A 225 -12.61 8.89 -1.54
C GLY A 225 -12.50 9.83 -0.35
N ASP A 226 -12.96 9.35 0.80
CA ASP A 226 -12.88 10.11 2.05
C ASP A 226 -11.56 9.79 2.77
N PRO A 227 -10.64 10.76 2.90
CA PRO A 227 -9.36 10.56 3.58
C PRO A 227 -9.49 10.12 5.03
N GLU A 228 -10.62 10.39 5.70
CA GLU A 228 -10.85 9.98 7.09
C GLU A 228 -11.35 8.53 7.19
N VAL A 229 -11.80 7.93 6.09
CA VAL A 229 -12.15 6.50 6.01
C VAL A 229 -10.93 5.67 5.60
N ASN A 230 -10.16 6.13 4.62
CA ASN A 230 -8.94 5.44 4.19
C ASN A 230 -7.79 6.42 3.99
N LEU A 231 -6.61 6.07 4.50
CA LEU A 231 -5.46 6.95 4.52
C LEU A 231 -4.94 7.34 3.13
N PHE A 232 -5.20 6.53 2.10
CA PHE A 232 -4.81 6.78 0.70
C PHE A 232 -5.85 7.56 -0.11
N ASP A 233 -7.04 7.82 0.46
CA ASP A 233 -8.10 8.52 -0.24
C ASP A 233 -7.88 10.03 -0.22
N GLY A 234 -8.30 10.70 -1.29
CA GLY A 234 -8.36 12.16 -1.37
C GLY A 234 -7.01 12.86 -1.52
N TYR A 235 -5.89 12.13 -1.47
CA TYR A 235 -4.54 12.69 -1.62
C TYR A 235 -3.68 11.87 -2.58
N PRO A 236 -2.88 12.51 -3.45
CA PRO A 236 -1.83 11.83 -4.20
C PRO A 236 -0.84 11.14 -3.25
N PHE A 237 -0.46 9.92 -3.58
CA PHE A 237 0.48 9.11 -2.81
C PHE A 237 1.51 8.46 -3.71
N VAL A 238 2.65 8.10 -3.13
CA VAL A 238 3.74 7.42 -3.84
C VAL A 238 3.75 5.97 -3.42
N GLU A 239 3.75 5.10 -4.40
CA GLU A 239 4.04 3.68 -4.25
C GLU A 239 5.43 3.45 -4.83
N GLN A 240 6.39 3.10 -3.97
CA GLN A 240 7.75 2.84 -4.44
C GLN A 240 7.85 1.52 -5.20
N ASP A 241 8.74 1.52 -6.19
CA ASP A 241 9.14 0.28 -6.83
C ASP A 241 9.85 -0.58 -5.79
N GLY A 242 9.38 -1.80 -5.65
CA GLY A 242 9.75 -2.66 -4.56
C GLY A 242 8.87 -3.88 -4.59
N TYR A 243 9.37 -4.91 -3.95
CA TYR A 243 8.73 -6.20 -3.98
C TYR A 243 7.46 -6.25 -3.15
N VAL A 244 7.54 -5.72 -1.92
CA VAL A 244 6.39 -5.23 -1.18
C VAL A 244 6.37 -3.72 -1.38
N PRO A 245 5.39 -3.18 -2.14
CA PRO A 245 5.34 -1.76 -2.43
C PRO A 245 5.13 -0.97 -1.13
N TYR A 246 6.15 -0.22 -0.71
CA TYR A 246 5.98 0.71 0.39
C TYR A 246 5.29 1.96 -0.14
N SER A 247 4.13 2.27 0.43
CA SER A 247 3.37 3.45 0.05
C SER A 247 3.48 4.54 1.10
N ALA A 248 3.67 5.78 0.66
CA ALA A 248 3.57 6.96 1.51
C ALA A 248 2.60 7.97 0.92
N VAL A 249 1.83 8.58 1.80
CA VAL A 249 0.93 9.70 1.49
C VAL A 249 1.62 10.98 1.98
N PRO A 250 2.32 11.75 1.12
CA PRO A 250 3.17 12.85 1.58
C PRO A 250 2.44 13.89 2.42
N TYR A 251 1.18 14.21 2.08
CA TYR A 251 0.32 15.08 2.87
C TYR A 251 0.17 14.61 4.33
N ARG A 252 -0.03 13.30 4.54
CA ARG A 252 -0.14 12.70 5.88
C ARG A 252 1.21 12.67 6.59
N THR A 253 2.31 12.44 5.86
CA THR A 253 3.67 12.51 6.42
C THR A 253 3.97 13.91 6.96
N LEU A 254 3.61 14.97 6.22
CA LEU A 254 3.72 16.36 6.67
C LEU A 254 2.83 16.64 7.89
N ARG A 255 1.58 16.14 7.88
CA ARG A 255 0.67 16.24 9.02
C ARG A 255 1.25 15.57 10.28
N LEU A 256 1.92 14.42 10.13
CA LEU A 256 2.59 13.72 11.23
C LEU A 256 3.83 14.45 11.75
N LEU A 257 4.62 15.06 10.85
CA LEU A 257 5.72 15.94 11.22
C LEU A 257 5.24 17.07 12.15
N ILE A 258 4.11 17.71 11.81
CA ILE A 258 3.52 18.79 12.63
C ILE A 258 3.03 18.26 13.98
N LYS A 259 2.28 17.15 13.99
CA LYS A 259 1.80 16.53 15.24
C LYS A 259 2.94 16.17 16.20
N ARG A 260 4.09 15.77 15.66
CA ARG A 260 5.29 15.38 16.42
C ARG A 260 6.19 16.56 16.78
N GLY A 261 6.07 17.69 16.08
CA GLY A 261 6.99 18.82 16.21
C GLY A 261 8.42 18.45 15.81
N ASP A 262 8.60 17.48 14.90
CA ASP A 262 9.90 16.87 14.58
C ASP A 262 10.36 17.25 13.17
N PRO A 263 11.32 18.19 13.01
CA PRO A 263 11.79 18.63 11.71
C PRO A 263 12.52 17.51 10.94
N LEU A 264 13.01 16.47 11.62
CA LEU A 264 13.73 15.35 11.00
C LEU A 264 12.80 14.23 10.54
N HIS A 265 11.48 14.35 10.73
CA HIS A 265 10.54 13.28 10.41
C HIS A 265 10.60 12.85 8.94
N LEU A 266 10.70 13.82 8.01
CA LEU A 266 10.79 13.53 6.57
C LEU A 266 12.09 12.82 6.21
N ARG A 267 13.21 13.24 6.81
CA ARG A 267 14.51 12.58 6.64
C ARG A 267 14.46 11.14 7.10
N ARG A 268 13.98 10.86 8.32
CA ARG A 268 13.88 9.47 8.80
C ARG A 268 13.00 8.61 7.91
N LYS A 269 11.88 9.17 7.41
CA LYS A 269 11.03 8.47 6.44
C LYS A 269 11.74 8.19 5.12
N TYR A 270 12.57 9.10 4.64
CA TYR A 270 13.43 8.88 3.48
C TYR A 270 14.48 7.79 3.73
N ASP A 271 15.07 7.76 4.92
CA ASP A 271 16.03 6.73 5.31
C ASP A 271 15.34 5.35 5.39
N ASP A 272 14.13 5.25 5.98
CA ASP A 272 13.29 4.03 5.97
C ASP A 272 13.06 3.50 4.55
N PHE A 273 13.00 4.40 3.57
CA PHE A 273 12.79 4.07 2.15
C PHE A 273 14.05 3.65 1.41
N SER A 274 15.22 3.95 1.99
CA SER A 274 16.53 3.65 1.42
C SER A 274 17.05 2.28 1.84
N GLU A 275 16.58 1.76 2.98
CA GLU A 275 16.89 0.43 3.55
C GLU A 275 16.11 -0.71 2.89
#